data_AF-A0A915B6S8-F1
#
_entry.id   AF-A0A915B6S8-F1
#
_cell.length_a   1.000
_cell.length_b   1.000
_cell.length_c   1.000
_cell.angle_alpha   90.00
_cell.angle_beta   90.00
_cell.angle_gamma   90.00
#
_symmetry.space_group_name_H-M   'P 1'
#
loop_
_entity.id
_entity.type
_entity.pdbx_description
1 polymer ?
#
loop_
_entity_poly.entity_id
_entity_poly.type
_entity_poly.pdbx_seq_one_letter_code
_entity_poly.pdbx_strand_id
1 'polypeptide(L)'
;NLGYVDDGDRTIRGWSSMYRKALLFGDIEIAKAIMMEREPRKVKALSLSLRKYNGTKWNAMNDEEMRRGLVAKFAQNDHLRRMLLLTGDSLIAECSGKERIWG
;
A
#
# COMPACT_ATOMS: atom_id res chain seq x y z
N ASN A 1 20.28 3.68 -0.11
CA ASN A 1 19.57 4.41 -1.19
C ASN A 1 19.03 3.36 -2.18
N LEU A 2 17.85 2.80 -1.94
CA LEU A 2 17.17 1.89 -2.86
C LEU A 2 16.21 2.77 -3.67
N GLY A 3 16.51 2.99 -4.94
CA GLY A 3 15.93 4.05 -5.81
C GLY A 3 14.43 3.96 -6.09
N TYR A 4 13.60 4.12 -5.06
CA TYR A 4 12.17 4.32 -5.18
C TYR A 4 11.91 5.77 -5.59
N VAL A 5 11.52 5.96 -6.86
CA VAL A 5 10.89 7.19 -7.32
C VAL A 5 9.41 6.91 -7.43
N ASP A 6 8.66 7.47 -6.48
CA ASP A 6 7.19 7.43 -6.48
C ASP A 6 6.67 8.27 -7.65
N ASP A 7 5.99 7.66 -8.60
CA ASP A 7 5.33 8.37 -9.71
C ASP A 7 3.92 8.86 -9.34
N GLY A 8 3.54 8.72 -8.07
CA GLY A 8 2.25 9.13 -7.52
C GLY A 8 1.11 8.19 -7.87
N ASP A 9 1.05 7.67 -9.10
CA ASP A 9 0.05 6.67 -9.51
C ASP A 9 0.20 5.38 -8.68
N ARG A 10 1.43 4.94 -8.40
CA ARG A 10 1.67 3.73 -7.58
C ARG A 10 1.29 3.88 -6.12
N THR A 11 1.51 5.06 -5.52
CA THR A 11 1.05 5.36 -4.16
C THR A 11 -0.48 5.50 -4.10
N ILE A 12 -1.09 6.12 -5.11
CA ILE A 12 -2.56 6.25 -5.21
C ILE A 12 -3.24 4.88 -5.23
N ARG A 13 -2.65 3.92 -5.94
CA ARG A 13 -3.24 2.59 -6.08
C ARG A 13 -2.86 1.61 -4.95
N GLY A 14 -1.95 1.97 -4.04
CA GLY A 14 -1.55 1.16 -2.89
C GLY A 14 -0.43 0.15 -3.18
N TRP A 15 0.29 0.29 -4.30
CA TRP A 15 1.43 -0.60 -4.63
C TRP A 15 2.59 -0.37 -3.66
N SER A 16 2.73 0.86 -3.14
CA SER A 16 3.82 1.25 -2.27
C SER A 16 3.87 0.44 -0.97
N SER A 17 2.73 0.09 -0.37
CA SER A 17 2.69 -0.76 0.83
C SER A 17 3.12 -2.20 0.51
N MET A 18 2.71 -2.75 -0.63
CA MET A 18 3.09 -4.10 -1.08
C MET A 18 4.58 -4.20 -1.40
N TYR A 19 5.13 -3.18 -2.06
CA TYR A 19 6.56 -3.07 -2.34
C TYR A 19 7.38 -3.01 -1.05
N ARG A 20 6.98 -2.16 -0.10
CA ARG A 20 7.65 -2.04 1.20
C ARG A 20 7.58 -3.33 2.02
N LYS A 21 6.42 -4.01 1.99
CA LYS A 21 6.25 -5.33 2.59
C LYS A 21 7.27 -6.33 2.03
N ALA A 22 7.45 -6.36 0.70
CA ALA A 22 8.45 -7.23 0.08
C ALA A 22 9.89 -6.91 0.52
N LEU A 23 10.25 -5.62 0.57
CA LEU A 23 11.56 -5.17 1.07
C LEU A 23 11.80 -5.55 2.53
N LEU A 24 10.78 -5.39 3.38
CA LEU A 24 10.85 -5.71 4.81
C LEU A 24 11.20 -7.18 5.07
N PHE A 25 10.67 -8.07 4.22
CA PHE A 25 10.93 -9.51 4.30
C PHE A 25 12.13 -9.94 3.42
N GLY A 26 12.83 -8.98 2.81
CA GLY A 26 14.04 -9.21 2.01
C GLY A 26 13.78 -9.92 0.69
N ASP A 27 12.54 -9.93 0.20
CA ASP A 27 12.16 -10.57 -1.06
C ASP A 27 12.29 -9.57 -2.21
N ILE A 28 13.54 -9.32 -2.60
CA ILE A 28 13.89 -8.30 -3.61
C ILE A 28 13.33 -8.68 -4.99
N GLU A 29 13.19 -9.97 -5.29
CA GLU A 29 12.59 -10.44 -6.55
C GLU A 29 11.12 -10.03 -6.63
N ILE A 30 10.35 -10.30 -5.58
CA ILE A 30 8.95 -9.87 -5.49
C ILE A 30 8.83 -8.35 -5.47
N ALA A 31 9.72 -7.64 -4.75
CA ALA A 31 9.73 -6.19 -4.74
C ALA A 31 9.90 -5.60 -6.16
N LYS A 32 10.83 -6.14 -6.95
CA LYS A 32 11.03 -5.74 -8.34
C LYS A 32 9.80 -6.08 -9.21
N ALA A 33 9.23 -7.27 -9.03
CA ALA A 33 8.03 -7.68 -9.76
C ALA A 33 6.84 -6.74 -9.49
N ILE A 34 6.60 -6.38 -8.22
CA ILE A 34 5.56 -5.41 -7.82
C ILE A 34 5.76 -4.05 -8.51
N MET A 35 7.00 -3.59 -8.65
CA MET A 35 7.30 -2.31 -9.30
C MET A 35 7.08 -2.32 -10.82
N MET A 36 7.25 -3.47 -11.46
CA MET A 36 7.06 -3.62 -12.91
C MET A 36 5.61 -3.92 -13.30
N GLU A 37 4.81 -4.44 -12.36
CA GLU A 37 3.43 -4.85 -12.61
C GLU A 37 2.45 -3.66 -12.59
N ARG A 38 1.49 -3.69 -13.51
CA ARG A 38 0.46 -2.65 -13.69
C ARG A 38 -0.93 -3.12 -13.28
N GLU A 39 -1.13 -4.43 -13.15
CA GLU A 39 -2.40 -5.01 -12.77
C GLU A 39 -2.55 -5.13 -11.24
N PRO A 40 -3.52 -4.43 -10.60
CA PRO A 40 -3.70 -4.45 -9.14
C PRO A 40 -3.85 -5.86 -8.56
N ARG A 41 -4.55 -6.75 -9.28
CA ARG A 41 -4.77 -8.13 -8.83
C ARG A 41 -3.47 -8.92 -8.76
N LYS A 42 -2.59 -8.76 -9.74
CA LYS A 42 -1.28 -9.42 -9.78
C LYS A 42 -0.35 -8.88 -8.70
N VAL A 43 -0.35 -7.56 -8.47
CA VAL A 43 0.42 -6.95 -7.37
C VAL A 43 -0.02 -7.49 -6.02
N LYS A 44 -1.34 -7.62 -5.79
CA LYS A 44 -1.86 -8.24 -4.57
C LYS A 44 -1.45 -9.72 -4.47
N ALA A 45 -1.48 -10.47 -5.57
CA ALA A 45 -1.03 -11.87 -5.56
C ALA A 45 0.47 -11.99 -5.21
N LEU A 46 1.32 -11.14 -5.81
CA LEU A 46 2.75 -11.10 -5.54
C LEU A 46 3.08 -10.80 -4.07
N SER A 47 2.35 -9.87 -3.44
CA SER A 47 2.58 -9.53 -2.04
C SER A 47 2.10 -10.59 -1.03
N LEU A 48 1.26 -11.52 -1.50
CA LEU A 48 0.83 -12.70 -0.75
C LEU A 48 1.80 -13.88 -0.93
N SER A 49 2.61 -13.90 -1.99
CA SER A 49 3.58 -14.96 -2.28
C SER A 49 4.98 -14.74 -1.70
N LEU A 50 5.12 -13.87 -0.69
CA LEU A 50 6.40 -13.53 -0.07
C LEU A 50 7.00 -14.72 0.70
N ARG A 51 8.21 -15.15 0.33
CA ARG A 51 8.82 -16.39 0.86
C ARG A 51 9.13 -16.34 2.36
N LYS A 52 9.42 -15.16 2.90
CA LYS A 52 9.80 -14.94 4.31
C LYS A 52 8.76 -14.14 5.09
N TYR A 53 7.50 -14.20 4.66
CA TYR A 53 6.42 -13.47 5.32
C TYR A 53 6.26 -13.91 6.78
N ASN A 54 6.21 -12.93 7.69
CA ASN A 54 5.87 -13.13 9.09
C ASN A 54 4.73 -12.19 9.47
N GLY A 55 3.55 -12.76 9.75
CA GLY A 55 2.35 -12.00 10.07
C GLY A 55 2.49 -11.14 11.33
N THR A 56 3.13 -11.66 12.37
CA THR A 56 3.37 -10.90 13.62
C THR A 56 4.23 -9.68 13.38
N LYS A 57 5.34 -9.83 12.62
CA LYS A 57 6.23 -8.73 12.26
C LYS A 57 5.50 -7.71 11.39
N TRP A 58 4.70 -8.16 10.42
CA TRP A 58 3.91 -7.28 9.57
C TRP A 58 2.88 -6.49 10.38
N ASN A 59 2.10 -7.16 11.22
CA ASN A 59 1.06 -6.53 12.04
C ASN A 59 1.62 -5.51 13.04
N ALA A 60 2.89 -5.63 13.44
CA ALA A 60 3.54 -4.66 14.32
C ALA A 60 3.90 -3.33 13.62
N MET A 61 3.87 -3.26 12.29
CA MET A 61 4.30 -2.07 11.54
C MET A 61 3.39 -1.66 10.37
N ASN A 62 2.42 -2.49 10.03
CA ASN A 62 1.56 -2.29 8.87
C ASN A 62 0.77 -0.97 8.97
N ASP A 63 0.31 -0.58 10.17
CA ASP A 63 -0.41 0.67 10.42
C ASP A 63 0.44 1.88 10.02
N GLU A 64 1.70 1.92 10.46
CA GLU A 64 2.59 3.04 10.19
C GLU A 64 2.96 3.11 8.70
N GLU A 65 3.20 1.97 8.06
CA GLU A 65 3.47 1.93 6.62
C GLU A 65 2.25 2.34 5.78
N MET A 66 1.05 1.90 6.17
CA MET A 66 -0.20 2.30 5.53
C MET A 66 -0.47 3.79 5.73
N ARG A 67 -0.26 4.33 6.93
CA ARG A 67 -0.41 5.76 7.22
C ARG A 67 0.53 6.59 6.36
N ARG A 68 1.80 6.20 6.22
CA ARG A 68 2.76 6.89 5.33
C ARG A 68 2.29 6.89 3.88
N GLY A 69 1.80 5.73 3.40
CA GLY A 69 1.25 5.61 2.05
C GLY A 69 0.03 6.50 1.83
N LEU A 70 -0.91 6.53 2.77
CA LEU A 70 -2.11 7.36 2.71
C LEU A 70 -1.76 8.85 2.74
N VAL A 71 -0.88 9.28 3.65
CA VAL A 71 -0.41 10.68 3.72
C VAL A 71 0.21 11.10 2.39
N ALA A 72 1.11 10.28 1.82
CA ALA A 72 1.72 10.57 0.53
C ALA A 72 0.67 10.64 -0.60
N LYS A 73 -0.28 9.69 -0.64
CA LYS A 73 -1.38 9.64 -1.62
C LYS A 73 -2.19 10.93 -1.64
N PHE A 74 -2.62 11.40 -0.47
CA PHE A 74 -3.42 12.62 -0.38
C PHE A 74 -2.56 13.89 -0.46
N ALA A 75 -1.26 13.84 -0.15
CA ALA A 75 -0.37 14.98 -0.37
C ALA A 75 -0.09 15.23 -1.86
N GLN A 76 0.10 14.16 -2.64
CA GLN A 76 0.46 14.25 -4.06
C GLN A 76 -0.75 14.49 -4.99
N ASN A 77 -1.97 14.18 -4.55
CA ASN A 77 -3.17 14.34 -5.37
C ASN A 77 -4.18 15.28 -4.72
N ASP A 78 -4.18 16.53 -5.20
CA ASP A 78 -5.06 17.60 -4.72
C ASP A 78 -6.55 17.27 -4.83
N HIS A 79 -6.97 16.57 -5.89
CA HIS A 79 -8.37 16.17 -6.06
C HIS A 79 -8.79 15.18 -4.97
N LEU A 80 -8.01 14.12 -4.76
CA LEU A 80 -8.27 13.15 -3.68
C LEU A 80 -8.20 13.80 -2.30
N ARG A 81 -7.26 14.73 -2.08
CA ARG A 81 -7.15 15.47 -0.82
C ARG A 81 -8.43 16.24 -0.52
N ARG A 82 -8.95 16.97 -1.51
CA ARG A 82 -10.21 17.71 -1.36
C ARG A 82 -11.37 16.77 -1.07
N MET A 83 -11.48 15.65 -1.79
CA MET A 83 -12.52 14.65 -1.54
C MET A 83 -12.47 14.09 -0.11
N LEU A 84 -11.26 13.81 0.42
CA LEU A 84 -11.10 13.38 1.81
C LEU A 84 -11.48 14.48 2.79
N LEU A 85 -11.04 15.73 2.59
CA LEU A 85 -11.38 16.82 3.51
C LEU A 85 -12.88 17.17 3.51
N LEU A 86 -13.57 16.97 2.38
CA LEU A 86 -15.02 17.17 2.27
C LEU A 86 -15.84 16.20 3.12
N THR A 87 -15.27 15.08 3.60
CA THR A 87 -15.99 14.19 4.51
C THR A 87 -16.17 14.77 5.91
N GLY A 88 -15.41 15.82 6.25
CA GLY A 88 -15.42 16.43 7.59
C GLY A 88 -15.20 15.38 8.68
N ASP A 89 -16.06 15.39 9.70
CA ASP A 89 -16.01 14.46 10.84
C ASP A 89 -16.74 13.12 10.59
N SER A 90 -17.12 12.84 9.34
CA SER A 90 -17.82 11.60 9.00
C SER A 90 -16.91 10.38 9.21
N LEU A 91 -17.48 9.31 9.76
CA LEU A 91 -16.81 8.02 9.82
C LEU A 91 -16.77 7.39 8.41
N ILE A 92 -15.58 7.04 7.93
CA ILE A 92 -15.37 6.37 6.65
C ILE A 92 -15.23 4.87 6.90
N ALA A 93 -16.00 4.04 6.19
CA ALA A 93 -15.95 2.58 6.28
C ALA A 93 -15.76 1.94 4.89
N GLU A 94 -14.96 0.88 4.84
CA GLU A 94 -14.85 -0.01 3.68
C GLU A 94 -16.00 -1.02 3.71
N CYS A 95 -16.61 -1.31 2.56
CA CYS A 95 -17.82 -2.15 2.46
C CYS A 95 -17.69 -3.28 1.42
N SER A 96 -16.49 -3.71 1.06
CA SER A 96 -16.27 -4.71 0.01
C SER A 96 -16.59 -6.14 0.45
N GLY A 97 -16.74 -6.38 1.77
CA GLY A 97 -17.01 -7.69 2.37
C GLY A 97 -15.93 -8.74 2.14
N LYS A 98 -14.80 -8.34 1.51
CA LYS A 98 -13.73 -9.22 1.02
C LYS A 98 -12.40 -8.96 1.73
N GLU A 99 -12.21 -7.79 2.33
CA GLU A 99 -11.14 -7.54 3.28
C GLU A 99 -11.67 -7.63 4.71
N ARG A 100 -10.80 -8.05 5.63
CA ARG A 100 -11.03 -8.13 7.08
C ARG A 100 -9.94 -7.42 7.87
N ILE A 101 -8.84 -7.03 7.23
CA ILE A 101 -7.67 -6.43 7.88
C ILE A 101 -7.78 -4.90 7.90
N TRP A 102 -8.29 -4.29 6.83
CA TRP A 102 -8.36 -2.81 6.68
C TRP A 102 -9.78 -2.26 6.53
N GLY A 103 -10.77 -3.10 6.86
CA GLY A 103 -12.20 -2.86 6.58
C GLY A 103 -12.68 -3.77 5.47
#